data_AF-A0AAX0XW81-F1
#
_entry.id   AF-A0AAX0XW81-F1
#
_cell.length_a   1.000
_cell.length_b   1.000
_cell.length_c   1.000
_cell.angle_alpha   90.00
_cell.angle_beta   90.00
_cell.angle_gamma   90.00
#
_symmetry.space_group_name_H-M   'P 1'
#
loop_
_entity.id
_entity.type
_entity.pdbx_description
1 polymer ?
#
loop_
_entity_poly.entity_id
_entity_poly.type
_entity_poly.pdbx_seq_one_letter_code
_entity_poly.pdbx_strand_id
1 'polypeptide(L)'
;MNLSLVSQKPSAITTQGLLAALRASTGYGDYFNEVSIAQPCQWQPGKEEAAILLLDGDAAWPEFAWQRNSDTFGLPVLPLLMRKGDATLTIQGPDVRDPRFYFVSNGIVLEESELADPACSRVLLSKLESYFPLLSRLILLRQRQPMGLCN
;
A
#
# COMPACT_ATOMS: atom_id res chain seq x y z
N MET A 1 -1.49 -13.70 -5.81
CA MET A 1 -1.84 -12.38 -5.25
C MET A 1 -0.55 -11.64 -4.96
N ASN A 2 -0.48 -10.37 -5.35
CA ASN A 2 0.72 -9.54 -5.24
C ASN A 2 0.44 -8.32 -4.36
N LEU A 3 1.47 -7.81 -3.69
CA LEU A 3 1.41 -6.61 -2.88
C LEU A 3 2.42 -5.59 -3.40
N SER A 4 1.97 -4.41 -3.78
CA SER A 4 2.88 -3.32 -4.18
C SER A 4 3.08 -2.35 -3.02
N LEU A 5 4.34 -2.09 -2.67
CA LEU A 5 4.73 -0.97 -1.82
C LEU A 5 4.99 0.24 -2.72
N VAL A 6 4.02 1.16 -2.76
CA VAL A 6 4.06 2.31 -3.65
C VAL A 6 4.63 3.50 -2.90
N SER A 7 5.78 4.00 -3.35
CA SER A 7 6.51 5.10 -2.70
C SER A 7 6.98 6.13 -3.72
N GLN A 8 6.98 7.40 -3.32
CA GLN A 8 7.58 8.50 -4.09
C GLN A 8 9.12 8.37 -4.14
N LYS A 9 9.72 7.73 -3.13
CA LYS A 9 11.16 7.54 -2.96
C LYS A 9 11.48 6.05 -2.86
N PRO A 10 11.40 5.28 -3.96
CA PRO A 10 11.59 3.83 -3.93
C PRO A 10 12.98 3.41 -3.43
N SER A 11 13.99 4.25 -3.66
CA SER A 11 15.38 4.00 -3.24
C SER A 11 15.69 4.51 -1.83
N ALA A 12 14.74 5.12 -1.13
CA ALA A 12 14.96 5.58 0.24
C ALA A 12 15.21 4.39 1.18
N ILE A 13 16.12 4.58 2.14
CA ILE A 13 16.46 3.57 3.15
C ILE A 13 15.20 3.10 3.88
N THR A 14 14.30 4.03 4.21
CA THR A 14 13.05 3.75 4.89
C THR A 14 12.13 2.83 4.08
N THR A 15 11.98 3.09 2.77
CA THR A 15 11.20 2.26 1.85
C THR A 15 11.78 0.86 1.70
N GLN A 16 13.11 0.77 1.56
CA GLN A 16 13.82 -0.51 1.47
C GLN A 16 13.72 -1.30 2.79
N GLY A 17 13.85 -0.62 3.93
CA GLY A 17 13.69 -1.21 5.26
C GLY A 17 12.29 -1.76 5.47
N LEU A 18 11.25 -1.01 5.07
CA LEU A 18 9.87 -1.48 5.13
C LEU A 18 9.63 -2.67 4.19
N LEU A 19 10.15 -2.64 2.96
CA LEU A 19 10.06 -3.77 2.04
C LEU A 19 10.70 -5.04 2.65
N ALA A 20 11.90 -4.90 3.22
CA ALA A 20 12.59 -6.01 3.87
C ALA A 20 11.79 -6.54 5.06
N ALA A 21 11.22 -5.66 5.87
CA ALA A 21 10.36 -6.00 7.00
C ALA A 21 9.09 -6.74 6.55
N LEU A 22 8.42 -6.26 5.49
CA LEU A 22 7.25 -6.92 4.91
C LEU A 22 7.57 -8.32 4.36
N ARG A 23 8.74 -8.51 3.75
CA ARG A 23 9.18 -9.83 3.27
C ARG A 23 9.58 -10.78 4.39
N ALA A 24 10.04 -10.24 5.52
CA ALA A 24 10.40 -11.00 6.72
C ALA A 24 9.20 -11.28 7.64
N SER A 25 8.03 -10.69 7.35
CA SER A 25 6.81 -10.92 8.11
C SER A 25 6.36 -12.37 8.00
N THR A 26 5.90 -12.92 9.12
CA THR A 26 5.44 -14.31 9.21
C THR A 26 4.18 -14.55 8.38
N GLY A 27 3.28 -13.57 8.32
CA GLY A 27 2.01 -13.70 7.60
C GLY A 27 2.12 -13.39 6.10
N TYR A 28 3.22 -12.83 5.61
CA TYR A 28 3.33 -12.42 4.20
C TYR A 28 3.08 -13.59 3.23
N GLY A 29 3.77 -14.72 3.42
CA GLY A 29 3.71 -15.88 2.51
C GLY A 29 2.36 -16.60 2.48
N ASP A 30 1.50 -16.37 3.47
CA ASP A 30 0.15 -16.96 3.52
C ASP A 30 -0.84 -16.23 2.62
N TYR A 31 -0.61 -14.94 2.35
CA TYR A 31 -1.55 -14.07 1.64
C TYR A 31 -1.01 -13.54 0.31
N PHE A 32 0.30 -13.36 0.17
CA PHE A 32 0.92 -12.75 -1.00
C PHE A 32 2.12 -13.58 -1.49
N ASN A 33 2.23 -13.71 -2.80
CA ASN A 33 3.33 -14.42 -3.45
C ASN A 33 4.56 -13.51 -3.62
N GLU A 34 4.32 -12.22 -3.87
CA GLU A 34 5.34 -11.22 -4.15
C GLU A 34 5.01 -9.89 -3.48
N VAL A 35 6.03 -9.26 -2.85
CA VAL A 35 6.05 -7.81 -2.58
C VAL A 35 7.08 -7.13 -3.47
N SER A 36 6.64 -6.13 -4.23
CA SER A 36 7.51 -5.30 -5.06
C SER A 36 7.37 -3.82 -4.68
N ILE A 37 8.39 -3.02 -5.00
CA ILE A 37 8.30 -1.56 -4.88
C ILE A 37 7.89 -0.99 -6.23
N ALA A 38 6.97 -0.04 -6.21
CA ALA A 38 6.54 0.69 -7.40
C ALA A 38 6.54 2.20 -7.17
N GLN A 39 6.79 2.97 -8.23
CA GLN A 39 6.60 4.43 -8.22
C GLN A 39 5.22 4.79 -8.75
N PRO A 40 4.48 5.72 -8.12
CA PRO A 40 3.13 6.10 -8.54
C PRO A 40 2.96 6.37 -10.05
N CYS A 41 3.93 7.06 -10.67
CA CYS A 41 3.87 7.47 -12.08
C CYS A 41 4.16 6.33 -13.08
N GLN A 42 4.73 5.21 -12.62
CA GLN A 42 5.12 4.07 -13.47
C GLN A 42 4.35 2.81 -13.11
N TRP A 43 3.66 2.83 -11.98
CA TRP A 43 2.95 1.68 -11.45
C TRP A 43 1.70 1.38 -12.28
N GLN A 44 1.55 0.11 -12.67
CA GLN A 44 0.37 -0.41 -13.34
C GLN A 44 -0.12 -1.64 -12.58
N PRO A 45 -1.09 -1.49 -11.67
CA PRO A 45 -1.51 -2.59 -10.82
C PRO A 45 -2.27 -3.65 -11.60
N GLY A 46 -1.93 -4.92 -11.35
CA GLY A 46 -2.65 -6.07 -11.87
C GLY A 46 -4.04 -6.25 -11.25
N LYS A 47 -4.82 -7.21 -11.79
CA LYS A 47 -6.11 -7.61 -11.21
C LYS A 47 -5.94 -8.34 -9.87
N GLU A 48 -4.83 -9.03 -9.67
CA GLU A 48 -4.53 -9.84 -8.48
C GLU A 48 -3.68 -9.11 -7.45
N GLU A 49 -3.77 -7.79 -7.44
CA GLU A 49 -2.85 -6.92 -6.70
C GLU A 49 -3.59 -6.09 -5.66
N ALA A 50 -2.93 -5.88 -4.53
CA ALA A 50 -3.25 -4.86 -3.54
C ALA A 50 -2.01 -3.98 -3.34
N ALA A 51 -2.18 -2.85 -2.66
CA ALA A 51 -1.04 -1.97 -2.40
C ALA A 51 -0.99 -1.38 -1.00
N ILE A 52 0.22 -1.05 -0.58
CA ILE A 52 0.49 -0.12 0.51
C ILE A 52 0.95 1.18 -0.13
N LEU A 53 0.22 2.26 0.12
CA LEU A 53 0.61 3.60 -0.34
C LEU A 53 1.46 4.23 0.75
N LEU A 54 2.77 4.28 0.54
CA LEU A 54 3.75 4.82 1.48
C LEU A 54 3.96 6.32 1.22
N LEU A 55 3.51 7.16 2.14
CA LEU A 55 3.75 8.60 2.16
C LEU A 55 5.02 8.86 2.98
N ASP A 56 6.17 8.98 2.31
CA ASP A 56 7.49 9.16 2.91
C ASP A 56 8.21 10.45 2.47
N GLY A 57 7.43 11.42 2.00
CA GLY A 57 7.90 12.70 1.52
C GLY A 57 7.04 13.87 1.97
N ASP A 58 7.65 15.04 1.94
CA ASP A 58 7.01 16.32 2.26
C ASP A 58 6.27 16.91 1.04
N ALA A 59 6.30 16.18 -0.08
CA ALA A 59 5.68 16.56 -1.33
C ALA A 59 4.25 16.02 -1.41
N ALA A 60 3.38 16.76 -2.11
CA ALA A 60 2.03 16.32 -2.42
C ALA A 60 2.04 14.95 -3.11
N TRP A 61 1.01 14.13 -2.85
CA TRP A 61 0.87 12.84 -3.48
C TRP A 61 0.75 12.98 -5.01
N PRO A 62 1.59 12.27 -5.80
CA PRO A 62 1.57 12.40 -7.26
C PRO A 62 0.34 11.72 -7.87
N GLU A 63 -0.01 12.15 -9.09
CA GLU A 63 -1.02 11.45 -9.87
C GLU A 63 -0.51 10.08 -10.33
N PHE A 64 -1.42 9.10 -10.33
CA PHE A 64 -1.15 7.78 -10.87
C PHE A 64 -1.35 7.79 -12.39
N ALA A 65 -0.39 7.22 -13.12
CA ALA A 65 -0.41 7.21 -14.59
C ALA A 65 -1.42 6.20 -15.19
N TRP A 66 -1.93 5.28 -14.38
CA TRP A 66 -2.87 4.26 -14.83
C TRP A 66 -4.31 4.72 -14.66
N GLN A 67 -5.15 4.30 -15.60
CA GLN A 67 -6.59 4.52 -15.56
C GLN A 67 -7.30 3.28 -15.03
N ARG A 68 -8.47 3.51 -14.41
CA ARG A 68 -9.34 2.42 -14.00
C ARG A 68 -9.89 1.74 -15.26
N ASN A 69 -9.37 0.55 -15.58
CA ASN A 69 -9.74 -0.18 -16.78
C ASN A 69 -11.06 -0.98 -16.65
N SER A 70 -11.82 -0.83 -15.56
CA SER A 70 -13.05 -1.63 -15.34
C SER A 70 -13.97 -1.02 -14.28
N ASP A 71 -15.28 -1.28 -14.42
CA ASP A 71 -16.30 -1.00 -13.38
C ASP A 71 -16.17 -1.87 -12.11
N THR A 72 -15.17 -2.75 -12.06
CA THR A 72 -14.89 -3.57 -10.87
C THR A 72 -14.43 -2.72 -9.70
N PHE A 73 -14.64 -3.25 -8.51
CA PHE A 73 -14.18 -2.74 -7.24
C PHE A 73 -12.75 -2.18 -7.32
N GLY A 74 -12.55 -1.00 -6.72
CA GLY A 74 -11.27 -0.29 -6.72
C GLY A 74 -10.12 -1.15 -6.17
N LEU A 75 -8.89 -0.80 -6.54
CA LEU A 75 -7.70 -1.47 -6.06
C LEU A 75 -7.66 -1.41 -4.52
N PRO A 76 -7.57 -2.55 -3.81
CA PRO A 76 -7.46 -2.53 -2.36
C PRO A 76 -6.15 -1.88 -1.93
N VAL A 77 -6.24 -0.82 -1.13
CA VAL A 77 -5.06 -0.06 -0.69
C VAL A 77 -5.05 0.21 0.80
N LEU A 78 -3.86 0.09 1.40
CA LEU A 78 -3.57 0.48 2.77
C LEU A 78 -2.68 1.73 2.76
N PRO A 79 -3.20 2.89 3.17
CA PRO A 79 -2.38 4.09 3.31
C PRO A 79 -1.47 3.99 4.55
N LEU A 80 -0.19 4.32 4.36
CA LEU A 80 0.84 4.32 5.39
C LEU A 80 1.64 5.62 5.32
N LEU A 81 1.56 6.43 6.36
CA LEU A 81 2.30 7.68 6.50
C LEU A 81 3.56 7.46 7.32
N MET A 82 4.72 7.78 6.75
CA MET A 82 6.00 7.84 7.44
C MET A 82 6.28 9.26 7.90
N ARG A 83 6.24 9.50 9.20
CA ARG A 83 6.57 10.79 9.80
C ARG A 83 8.06 10.86 10.13
N LYS A 84 8.67 11.99 9.74
CA LYS A 84 10.06 12.34 10.04
C LYS A 84 10.10 13.50 11.03
N GLY A 85 9.85 13.25 12.31
CA GLY A 85 10.12 14.17 13.43
C GLY A 85 9.36 15.49 13.50
N ASP A 86 8.91 16.06 12.37
CA ASP A 86 8.12 17.28 12.31
C ASP A 86 6.62 16.94 12.30
N ALA A 87 5.96 17.20 13.42
CA ALA A 87 4.53 16.96 13.61
C ALA A 87 3.63 17.97 12.87
N THR A 88 4.21 19.04 12.29
CA THR A 88 3.46 20.13 11.66
C THR A 88 3.26 19.97 10.15
N LEU A 89 3.91 19.00 9.52
CA LEU A 89 3.78 18.74 8.08
C LEU A 89 2.39 18.18 7.75
N THR A 90 1.55 19.02 7.14
CA THR A 90 0.32 18.59 6.47
C THR A 90 0.66 17.92 5.14
N ILE A 91 0.99 16.63 5.19
CA ILE A 91 1.21 15.84 3.97
C ILE A 91 -0.15 15.50 3.37
N GLN A 92 -0.37 15.92 2.11
CA GLN A 92 -1.57 15.55 1.36
C GLN A 92 -1.37 14.17 0.74
N GLY A 93 -2.14 13.20 1.24
CA GLY A 93 -2.21 11.85 0.68
C GLY A 93 -3.07 11.74 -0.58
N PRO A 94 -3.20 10.52 -1.13
CA PRO A 94 -4.09 10.26 -2.26
C PRO A 94 -5.53 10.66 -1.94
N ASP A 95 -6.26 11.16 -2.94
CA ASP A 95 -7.68 11.50 -2.78
C ASP A 95 -8.49 10.25 -2.45
N VAL A 96 -9.12 10.23 -1.28
CA VAL A 96 -9.94 9.10 -0.80
C VAL A 96 -11.17 8.86 -1.67
N ARG A 97 -11.57 9.85 -2.47
CA ARG A 97 -12.70 9.78 -3.40
C ARG A 97 -12.29 9.21 -4.76
N ASP A 98 -11.01 8.98 -4.99
CA ASP A 98 -10.52 8.43 -6.24
C ASP A 98 -11.08 7.01 -6.45
N PRO A 99 -11.93 6.80 -7.47
CA PRO A 99 -12.58 5.51 -7.68
C PRO A 99 -11.62 4.39 -8.09
N ARG A 100 -10.35 4.72 -8.40
CA ARG A 100 -9.29 3.73 -8.63
C ARG A 100 -8.99 2.91 -7.38
N PHE A 101 -9.26 3.44 -6.19
CA PHE A 101 -8.85 2.84 -4.93
C PHE A 101 -10.02 2.41 -4.08
N TYR A 102 -9.77 1.39 -3.26
CA TYR A 102 -10.59 1.01 -2.13
C TYR A 102 -9.72 1.02 -0.87
N PHE A 103 -9.87 2.07 -0.06
CA PHE A 103 -9.08 2.27 1.15
C PHE A 103 -9.58 1.36 2.28
N VAL A 104 -8.70 0.52 2.80
CA VAL A 104 -9.04 -0.45 3.87
C VAL A 104 -8.83 0.11 5.29
N SER A 105 -8.24 1.29 5.41
CA SER A 105 -8.05 1.99 6.67
C SER A 105 -8.00 3.50 6.44
N ASN A 106 -8.13 4.27 7.53
CA ASN A 106 -7.97 5.73 7.52
C ASN A 106 -6.50 6.18 7.44
N GLY A 107 -5.56 5.26 7.31
CA GLY A 107 -4.13 5.55 7.38
C GLY A 107 -3.49 4.99 8.64
N ILE A 108 -2.32 4.39 8.48
CA ILE A 108 -1.42 4.07 9.58
C ILE A 108 -0.34 5.15 9.60
N VAL A 109 -0.10 5.75 10.75
CA VAL A 109 1.04 6.66 10.95
C VAL A 109 2.17 5.85 11.58
N LEU A 110 3.37 6.07 11.09
CA LEU A 110 4.60 5.41 11.51
C LEU A 110 5.70 6.45 11.67
N GLU A 111 6.39 6.46 12.80
CA GLU A 111 7.57 7.31 12.97
C GLU A 111 8.82 6.59 12.41
N GLU A 112 9.72 7.32 11.76
CA GLU A 112 10.94 6.74 11.19
C GLU A 112 11.80 6.02 12.26
N SER A 113 11.81 6.53 13.49
CA SER A 113 12.49 5.91 14.62
C SER A 113 11.90 4.56 15.02
N GLU A 114 10.59 4.33 14.82
CA GLU A 114 9.94 3.06 15.13
C GLU A 114 10.35 1.95 14.15
N LEU A 115 10.74 2.31 12.93
CA LEU A 115 11.31 1.36 11.97
C LEU A 115 12.76 1.00 12.31
N ALA A 116 13.50 1.90 12.96
CA ALA A 116 14.87 1.66 13.40
C ALA A 116 14.95 0.76 14.65
N ASP A 117 13.92 0.75 15.50
CA ASP A 117 13.84 -0.10 16.68
C ASP A 117 13.30 -1.51 16.33
N PRO A 118 14.05 -2.60 16.58
CA PRO A 118 13.60 -3.98 16.37
C PRO A 118 12.31 -4.37 17.11
N ALA A 119 12.00 -3.74 18.24
CA ALA A 119 10.78 -4.01 19.00
C ALA A 119 9.56 -3.30 18.39
N CYS A 120 9.70 -2.01 18.05
CA CYS A 120 8.62 -1.24 17.42
C CYS A 120 8.33 -1.72 15.99
N SER A 121 9.36 -2.12 15.24
CA SER A 121 9.18 -2.73 13.91
C SER A 121 8.36 -4.02 13.96
N ARG A 122 8.44 -4.83 15.04
CA ARG A 122 7.55 -6.00 15.21
C ARG A 122 6.10 -5.60 15.42
N VAL A 123 5.83 -4.62 16.28
CA VAL A 123 4.45 -4.14 16.53
C VAL A 123 3.85 -3.56 15.24
N LEU A 124 4.64 -2.78 14.50
CA LEU A 124 4.28 -2.29 13.18
C LEU A 124 3.95 -3.43 12.22
N LEU A 125 4.82 -4.44 12.13
CA LEU A 125 4.60 -5.58 11.25
C LEU A 125 3.34 -6.33 11.64
N SER A 126 3.09 -6.59 12.92
CA SER A 126 1.84 -7.21 13.38
C SER A 126 0.61 -6.39 13.00
N LYS A 127 0.71 -5.06 13.06
CA LYS A 127 -0.37 -4.18 12.62
C LYS A 127 -0.59 -4.28 11.11
N LEU A 128 0.47 -4.26 10.30
CA LEU A 128 0.37 -4.42 8.84
C LEU A 128 -0.17 -5.80 8.46
N GLU A 129 0.33 -6.85 9.11
CA GLU A 129 -0.12 -8.25 8.95
C GLU A 129 -1.61 -8.41 9.23
N SER A 130 -2.16 -7.68 10.20
CA SER A 130 -3.60 -7.74 10.50
C SER A 130 -4.49 -7.32 9.31
N TYR A 131 -3.95 -6.56 8.35
CA TYR A 131 -4.65 -6.17 7.13
C TYR A 131 -4.46 -7.14 5.97
N PHE A 132 -3.49 -8.06 6.01
CA PHE A 132 -3.24 -9.00 4.92
C PHE A 132 -4.45 -9.90 4.57
N PRO A 133 -5.18 -10.48 5.55
CA PRO A 133 -6.38 -11.25 5.24
C PRO A 133 -7.44 -10.41 4.52
N LEU A 134 -7.61 -9.15 4.94
CA LEU A 134 -8.57 -8.23 4.35
C LEU A 134 -8.18 -7.86 2.91
N LEU A 135 -6.93 -7.46 2.68
CA LEU A 135 -6.43 -7.13 1.36
C LEU A 135 -6.54 -8.33 0.40
N SER A 136 -6.13 -9.52 0.84
CA SER A 136 -6.29 -10.77 0.09
C SER A 136 -7.74 -11.04 -0.27
N ARG A 137 -8.67 -10.88 0.69
CA ARG A 137 -10.09 -11.10 0.44
C ARG A 137 -10.66 -10.12 -0.58
N LEU A 138 -10.24 -8.86 -0.53
CA LEU A 138 -10.68 -7.83 -1.47
C LEU A 138 -10.13 -8.07 -2.88
N ILE A 139 -8.90 -8.57 -3.02
CA ILE A 139 -8.37 -9.04 -4.31
C ILE A 139 -9.28 -10.13 -4.88
N LEU A 140 -9.62 -11.16 -4.08
CA LEU A 140 -10.49 -12.25 -4.53
C LEU A 140 -11.89 -11.76 -4.92
N LEU A 141 -12.44 -10.77 -4.22
CA LEU A 141 -13.73 -10.17 -4.60
C LEU A 141 -13.63 -9.42 -5.93
N ARG A 142 -12.56 -8.65 -6.14
CA ARG A 142 -12.28 -7.95 -7.40
C ARG A 142 -12.11 -8.91 -8.57
N GLN A 143 -11.49 -10.08 -8.36
CA GLN A 143 -11.34 -11.13 -9.37
C GLN A 143 -12.66 -11.83 -9.73
N ARG A 144 -13.55 -12.00 -8.74
CA ARG A 144 -14.83 -12.70 -8.90
C ARG A 144 -15.91 -11.84 -9.53
N GLN A 145 -15.71 -10.53 -9.61
CA GLN A 145 -16.65 -9.69 -10.32
C GLN A 145 -16.62 -10.07 -11.80
N PRO A 146 -17.77 -10.47 -12.38
CA PRO A 146 -17.83 -10.78 -13.79
C PRO A 146 -17.34 -9.54 -14.55
N MET A 147 -16.46 -9.75 -15.55
CA MET A 147 -16.36 -8.75 -16.62
C MET A 147 -17.78 -8.65 -17.16
N GLY A 148 -18.45 -7.54 -16.85
CA GLY A 148 -19.82 -7.32 -17.27
C GLY A 148 -19.91 -7.68 -18.74
N LEU A 149 -20.88 -8.53 -19.07
CA LEU A 149 -21.40 -8.63 -20.41
C LEU A 149 -21.69 -7.21 -20.88
N CYS A 150 -20.76 -6.61 -21.64
CA CYS A 150 -21.10 -5.50 -22.50
C CYS A 150 -21.91 -6.10 -23.64
N ASN A 151 -23.24 -6.04 -23.51
CA ASN A 151 -24.13 -5.95 -24.66
C ASN A 151 -24.11 -4.50 -25.17
#